data_AF-A0A552LST0-F1
#
_entry.id   AF-A0A552LST0-F1
#
_cell.length_a   1.000
_cell.length_b   1.000
_cell.length_c   1.000
_cell.angle_alpha   90.00
_cell.angle_beta   90.00
_cell.angle_gamma   90.00
#
_symmetry.space_group_name_H-M   'P 1'
#
loop_
_entity.id
_entity.type
_entity.pdbx_description
1 polymer ?
#
loop_
_entity_poly.entity_id
_entity_poly.type
_entity_poly.pdbx_seq_one_letter_code
_entity_poly.pdbx_strand_id
1 'polypeptide(L)'
;MIVTDIQKSSLKEQRLQFIRNHQQAFDVEPIYPLRLFEDFVMEVEGNFYIEASCKIELDKLIASRFMLFFKDQAQELQKYLTQSLAFFQQVENRVVVQLDYSLLQQFLGDNFDF
;
A
#
# COMPACT_ATOMS: atom_id res chain seq x y z
N MET A 1 -8.78 25.70 8.17
CA MET A 1 -7.85 24.85 8.93
C MET A 1 -8.58 23.74 9.68
N ILE A 2 -9.50 24.01 10.61
CA ILE A 2 -10.17 22.94 11.39
C ILE A 2 -10.96 21.93 10.50
N VAL A 3 -11.74 22.40 9.53
CA VAL A 3 -12.56 21.52 8.67
C VAL A 3 -11.69 20.59 7.81
N THR A 4 -10.58 21.09 7.28
CA THR A 4 -9.65 20.32 6.44
C THR A 4 -8.92 19.24 7.24
N ASP A 5 -8.60 19.52 8.50
CA ASP A 5 -7.91 18.55 9.37
C ASP A 5 -8.86 17.43 9.81
N ILE A 6 -10.12 17.76 10.12
CA ILE A 6 -11.18 16.78 10.42
C ILE A 6 -11.44 15.88 9.21
N GLN A 7 -11.52 16.45 8.00
CA GLN A 7 -11.71 15.68 6.77
C GLN A 7 -10.55 14.72 6.51
N LYS A 8 -9.29 15.17 6.71
CA LYS A 8 -8.11 14.31 6.59
C LYS A 8 -8.14 13.15 7.59
N SER A 9 -8.48 13.43 8.85
CA SER A 9 -8.60 12.38 9.88
C SER A 9 -9.69 11.36 9.55
N SER A 10 -10.85 11.83 9.09
CA SER A 10 -11.98 10.96 8.71
C SER A 10 -11.61 10.05 7.52
N LEU A 11 -10.94 10.60 6.52
CA LEU A 11 -10.51 9.84 5.34
C LEU A 11 -9.48 8.75 5.68
N LYS A 12 -8.55 9.05 6.59
CA LYS A 12 -7.59 8.07 7.10
C LYS A 12 -8.28 6.89 7.78
N GLU A 13 -9.25 7.15 8.65
CA GLU A 13 -10.01 6.08 9.32
C GLU A 13 -10.83 5.26 8.31
N GLN A 14 -11.47 5.90 7.33
CA GLN A 14 -12.22 5.19 6.27
C GLN A 14 -11.35 4.21 5.49
N ARG A 15 -10.10 4.58 5.21
CA ARG A 15 -9.13 3.72 4.50
C ARG A 15 -8.72 2.52 5.33
N LEU A 16 -8.45 2.70 6.62
CA LEU A 16 -8.19 1.59 7.54
C LEU A 16 -9.42 0.69 7.67
N GLN A 17 -10.61 1.26 7.81
CA GLN A 17 -11.84 0.48 7.92
C GLN A 17 -12.10 -0.34 6.66
N PHE A 18 -11.78 0.17 5.48
CA PHE A 18 -11.87 -0.58 4.22
C PHE A 18 -10.99 -1.84 4.23
N ILE A 19 -9.73 -1.73 4.67
CA ILE A 19 -8.80 -2.86 4.80
C ILE A 19 -9.33 -3.87 5.82
N ARG A 20 -9.71 -3.40 7.01
CA ARG A 20 -10.23 -4.23 8.11
C ARG A 20 -11.52 -4.95 7.72
N ASN A 21 -12.43 -4.30 7.00
CA ASN A 21 -13.66 -4.93 6.53
C ASN A 21 -13.36 -6.11 5.60
N HIS A 22 -12.42 -5.96 4.67
CA HIS A 22 -12.02 -7.05 3.78
C HIS A 22 -11.37 -8.20 4.56
N GLN A 23 -10.48 -7.87 5.49
CA GLN A 23 -9.83 -8.85 6.36
C GLN A 23 -10.85 -9.66 7.18
N GLN A 24 -11.78 -8.97 7.84
CA GLN A 24 -12.82 -9.58 8.67
C GLN A 24 -13.83 -10.40 7.86
N ALA A 25 -14.14 -9.99 6.63
CA ALA A 25 -15.09 -10.71 5.78
C ALA A 25 -14.57 -12.07 5.30
N PHE A 26 -13.26 -12.25 5.23
CA PHE A 26 -12.64 -13.46 4.69
C PHE A 26 -11.81 -14.22 5.73
N ASP A 27 -12.02 -13.94 7.02
CA ASP A 27 -11.33 -14.55 8.16
C ASP A 27 -9.81 -14.67 7.98
N VAL A 28 -9.23 -13.64 7.35
CA VAL A 28 -7.79 -13.50 7.31
C VAL A 28 -7.39 -13.14 8.73
N GLU A 29 -6.84 -14.07 9.52
CA GLU A 29 -6.16 -13.69 10.77
C GLU A 29 -5.22 -12.52 10.45
N PRO A 30 -5.03 -11.51 11.33
CA PRO A 30 -4.19 -10.37 11.00
C PRO A 30 -2.75 -10.85 10.72
N ILE A 31 -2.47 -11.10 9.43
CA ILE A 31 -1.23 -11.71 8.98
C ILE A 31 -0.19 -10.62 9.06
N TYR A 32 0.85 -10.83 9.86
CA TYR A 32 2.07 -10.06 9.72
C TYR A 32 2.67 -10.36 8.34
N PRO A 33 2.83 -9.37 7.41
CA PRO A 33 3.11 -7.96 7.68
C PRO A 33 2.01 -6.93 7.31
N LEU A 34 0.71 -7.28 7.28
CA LEU A 34 -0.39 -6.37 6.88
C LEU A 34 -0.40 -5.03 7.64
N ARG A 35 -0.02 -5.02 8.92
CA ARG A 35 0.09 -3.78 9.71
C ARG A 35 1.04 -2.76 9.11
N LEU A 36 2.15 -3.20 8.49
CA LEU A 36 3.08 -2.29 7.83
C LEU A 36 2.41 -1.61 6.63
N PHE A 37 1.50 -2.30 5.94
CA PHE A 37 0.73 -1.72 4.86
C PHE A 37 -0.34 -0.74 5.37
N GLU A 38 -1.00 -1.05 6.49
CA GLU A 38 -1.91 -0.11 7.15
C GLU A 38 -1.18 1.17 7.57
N ASP A 39 0.01 1.07 8.15
CA ASP A 39 0.84 2.21 8.53
C ASP A 39 1.23 3.04 7.29
N PHE A 40 1.66 2.38 6.21
CA PHE A 40 1.96 3.04 4.93
C PHE A 40 0.76 3.83 4.39
N VAL A 41 -0.43 3.23 4.38
CA VAL A 41 -1.68 3.89 3.96
C VAL A 41 -2.00 5.12 4.82
N MET A 42 -1.62 5.12 6.10
CA MET A 42 -1.85 6.23 7.02
C MET A 42 -0.83 7.37 6.86
N GLU A 43 0.37 7.07 6.38
CA GLU A 43 1.46 8.02 6.18
C GLU A 43 1.45 8.67 4.79
N VAL A 44 0.95 7.97 3.76
CA VAL A 44 0.88 8.52 2.40
C VAL A 44 -0.01 9.77 2.36
N GLU A 45 0.58 10.87 1.92
CA GLU A 45 -0.11 12.11 1.62
C GLU A 45 -0.59 12.11 0.15
N GLY A 46 -1.74 12.73 -0.10
CA GLY A 46 -2.30 12.85 -1.45
C GLY A 46 -3.60 12.08 -1.67
N ASN A 47 -4.13 12.17 -2.89
CA ASN A 47 -5.32 11.44 -3.26
C ASN A 47 -4.94 10.05 -3.78
N PHE A 48 -5.57 9.04 -3.23
CA PHE A 48 -5.37 7.65 -3.64
C PHE A 48 -6.60 6.81 -3.33
N TYR A 49 -6.67 5.66 -3.99
CA TYR A 49 -7.65 4.61 -3.72
C TYR A 49 -6.94 3.32 -3.31
N ILE A 50 -7.65 2.48 -2.58
CA ILE A 50 -7.17 1.16 -2.16
C ILE A 50 -8.00 0.13 -2.91
N GLU A 51 -7.33 -0.84 -3.51
CA GLU A 51 -7.96 -2.05 -4.02
C GLU A 51 -7.77 -3.17 -3.00
N ALA A 52 -8.83 -3.93 -2.77
CA ALA A 52 -8.77 -5.20 -2.04
C ALA A 52 -9.21 -6.32 -3.00
N SER A 53 -8.49 -7.45 -2.97
CA SER A 53 -8.75 -8.55 -3.90
C SER A 53 -8.67 -9.91 -3.20
N CYS A 54 -9.33 -10.90 -3.80
CA CYS A 54 -9.23 -12.29 -3.40
C CYS A 54 -8.66 -13.11 -4.56
N LYS A 55 -7.72 -14.01 -4.26
CA LYS A 55 -7.30 -15.06 -5.19
C LYS A 55 -7.90 -16.39 -4.73
N ILE A 56 -8.62 -17.06 -5.61
CA ILE A 56 -9.27 -18.35 -5.35
C ILE A 56 -8.49 -19.43 -6.10
N GLU A 57 -8.01 -20.43 -5.37
CA GLU A 57 -7.32 -21.60 -5.90
C GLU A 57 -8.02 -22.86 -5.40
N LEU A 58 -8.90 -23.43 -6.23
CA LEU A 58 -9.79 -24.53 -5.82
C LEU A 58 -10.64 -24.13 -4.60
N ASP A 59 -10.38 -24.76 -3.45
CA ASP A 59 -11.02 -24.51 -2.16
C ASP A 59 -10.26 -23.48 -1.29
N LYS A 60 -9.09 -23.01 -1.73
CA LYS A 60 -8.27 -22.05 -0.99
C LYS A 60 -8.62 -20.62 -1.38
N LEU A 61 -8.87 -19.79 -0.37
CA LEU A 61 -9.06 -18.34 -0.50
C LEU A 61 -7.85 -17.59 0.05
N ILE A 62 -7.24 -16.75 -0.78
CA ILE A 62 -6.11 -15.88 -0.40
C ILE A 62 -6.60 -14.43 -0.48
N ALA A 63 -6.94 -13.84 0.67
CA ALA A 63 -7.61 -12.53 0.77
C ALA A 63 -6.76 -11.42 1.42
N SER A 64 -5.52 -11.70 1.86
CA SER A 64 -4.61 -10.64 2.33
C SER A 64 -3.93 -9.92 1.17
N ARG A 65 -4.70 -9.35 0.24
CA ARG A 65 -4.18 -8.75 -1.00
C ARG A 65 -4.74 -7.34 -1.18
N PHE A 66 -3.84 -6.36 -1.09
CA PHE A 66 -4.19 -4.94 -1.20
C PHE A 66 -3.22 -4.22 -2.13
N MET A 67 -3.71 -3.19 -2.81
CA MET A 67 -2.93 -2.28 -3.62
C MET A 67 -3.32 -0.83 -3.31
N LEU A 68 -2.36 0.09 -3.32
CA LEU A 68 -2.61 1.52 -3.25
C LEU A 68 -2.36 2.14 -4.64
N PHE A 69 -3.32 2.92 -5.12
CA PHE A 69 -3.26 3.62 -6.41
C PHE A 69 -3.24 5.12 -6.18
N PHE A 70 -2.10 5.76 -6.45
CA PHE A 70 -1.97 7.22 -6.46
C PHE A 70 -2.83 7.82 -7.59
N LYS A 71 -3.63 8.84 -7.26
CA LYS A 71 -4.57 9.49 -8.19
C LYS A 71 -4.06 10.83 -8.73
N ASP A 72 -3.01 11.36 -8.12
CA ASP A 72 -2.47 12.67 -8.45
C ASP A 72 -1.75 12.63 -9.82
N GLN A 73 -1.52 13.80 -10.40
CA GLN A 73 -1.01 13.92 -11.78
C GLN A 73 0.41 13.36 -11.93
N ALA A 74 0.78 13.04 -13.17
CA ALA A 74 2.05 12.39 -13.54
C ALA A 74 3.32 13.05 -12.96
N GLN A 75 3.27 14.35 -12.65
CA GLN A 75 4.42 15.13 -12.15
C GLN A 75 4.99 14.65 -10.81
N GLU A 76 4.26 13.83 -10.04
CA GLU A 76 4.73 13.32 -8.73
C GLU A 76 5.07 11.82 -8.76
N LEU A 77 5.09 11.17 -9.94
CA LEU A 77 5.30 9.71 -10.05
C LEU A 77 6.63 9.24 -9.42
N GLN A 78 7.72 10.00 -9.60
CA GLN A 78 9.01 9.68 -8.99
C GLN A 78 8.96 9.71 -7.45
N LYS A 79 8.20 10.66 -6.88
CA LYS A 79 8.00 10.75 -5.43
C LYS A 79 7.19 9.57 -4.91
N TYR A 80 6.13 9.17 -5.62
CA TYR A 80 5.32 8.01 -5.24
C TYR A 80 6.10 6.70 -5.33
N LEU A 81 6.95 6.55 -6.35
CA LEU A 81 7.88 5.43 -6.43
C LEU A 81 8.83 5.42 -5.22
N THR A 82 9.42 6.57 -4.87
CA THR A 82 10.32 6.70 -3.71
C THR A 82 9.62 6.31 -2.40
N GLN A 83 8.38 6.77 -2.19
CA GLN A 83 7.57 6.40 -1.02
C GLN A 83 7.28 4.89 -0.98
N SER A 84 6.96 4.29 -2.13
CA SER A 84 6.70 2.85 -2.24
C SER A 84 7.95 2.02 -1.94
N LEU A 85 9.12 2.45 -2.41
CA LEU A 85 10.40 1.79 -2.11
C LEU A 85 10.79 1.94 -0.63
N ALA A 86 10.53 3.09 -0.02
CA ALA A 86 10.74 3.27 1.42
C ALA A 86 9.87 2.31 2.25
N PHE A 87 8.61 2.12 1.86
CA PHE A 87 7.74 1.11 2.46
C PHE A 87 8.31 -0.31 2.29
N PHE A 88 8.79 -0.68 1.10
CA PHE A 88 9.41 -1.99 0.89
C PHE A 88 10.64 -2.20 1.78
N GLN A 89 11.47 -1.17 1.95
CA GLN A 89 12.60 -1.22 2.88
C GLN A 89 12.16 -1.43 4.33
N GLN A 90 11.05 -0.83 4.76
CA GLN A 90 10.48 -1.10 6.09
C GLN A 90 10.05 -2.56 6.23
N VAL A 91 9.46 -3.15 5.18
CA VAL A 91 9.08 -4.57 5.15
C VAL A 91 10.33 -5.45 5.26
N GLU A 92 11.38 -5.19 4.47
CA GLU A 92 12.65 -5.91 4.54
C GLU A 92 13.23 -5.92 5.96
N ASN A 93 13.32 -4.75 6.58
CA ASN A 93 13.88 -4.60 7.92
C ASN A 93 13.07 -5.30 9.01
N ARG A 94 11.74 -5.26 8.91
CA ARG A 94 10.85 -5.80 9.94
C ARG A 94 10.68 -7.31 9.82
N VAL A 95 10.56 -7.81 8.58
CA VAL A 95 10.38 -9.24 8.28
C VAL A 95 11.74 -9.96 8.19
N VAL A 96 12.85 -9.22 8.16
CA VAL A 96 14.23 -9.75 8.05
C VAL A 96 14.41 -10.54 6.75
N VAL A 97 14.00 -9.91 5.64
CA VAL A 97 14.13 -10.45 4.28
C VAL A 97 14.85 -9.43 3.41
N GLN A 98 15.36 -9.89 2.26
CA GLN A 98 15.92 -9.04 1.23
C GLN A 98 15.09 -9.22 -0.04
N LEU A 99 14.52 -8.13 -0.54
CA LEU A 99 13.78 -8.11 -1.79
C LEU A 99 14.75 -8.00 -2.96
N ASP A 100 14.47 -8.74 -4.03
CA ASP A 100 15.21 -8.64 -5.28
C ASP A 100 14.64 -7.51 -6.14
N TYR A 101 15.40 -6.42 -6.26
CA TYR A 101 15.04 -5.23 -7.03
C TYR A 101 15.55 -5.26 -8.48
N SER A 102 16.23 -6.33 -8.91
CA SER A 102 16.94 -6.37 -10.20
C SER A 102 16.05 -6.05 -11.40
N LEU A 103 14.86 -6.64 -11.47
CA LEU A 103 13.91 -6.39 -12.57
C LEU A 103 13.39 -4.95 -12.59
N LEU A 104 13.11 -4.36 -11.42
CA LEU A 104 12.67 -2.97 -11.33
C LEU A 104 13.79 -2.02 -11.74
N GLN A 105 15.02 -2.26 -11.27
CA GLN A 105 16.19 -1.47 -11.64
C GLN A 105 16.47 -1.56 -13.14
N GLN A 106 16.36 -2.75 -13.73
CA GLN A 106 16.51 -2.93 -15.18
C GLN A 106 15.44 -2.17 -15.97
N PHE A 107 14.19 -2.17 -15.48
CA PHE A 107 13.10 -1.45 -16.13
C PHE A 107 13.29 0.07 -16.10
N LEU A 108 13.68 0.62 -14.94
CA LEU A 108 13.91 2.06 -14.79
C LEU A 108 15.17 2.50 -15.58
N GLY A 109 16.23 1.69 -15.55
CA GLY A 109 17.52 2.10 -16.07
C GLY A 109 18.03 3.38 -15.40
N ASP A 110 18.93 4.08 -16.08
CA ASP A 110 19.56 5.28 -15.52
C ASP A 110 18.80 6.59 -15.84
N ASN A 111 17.89 6.55 -16.83
CA ASN A 111 17.28 7.74 -17.44
C ASN A 111 15.75 7.56 -17.66
N PHE A 112 15.05 6.93 -16.71
CA PHE A 112 13.59 6.79 -16.79
C PHE A 112 12.91 8.17 -16.85
N ASP A 113 12.06 8.38 -17.85
CA ASP A 113 11.22 9.56 -17.97
C ASP A 113 9.86 9.26 -17.32
N PHE A 114 9.59 9.89 -16.18
CA PHE A 114 8.43 9.61 -15.32
C PHE A 114 7.14 10.30 -15.78
#